data_AF-A0A699YY89-F1
#
_entry.id   AF-A0A699YY89-F1
#
_cell.length_a   1.000
_cell.length_b   1.000
_cell.length_c   1.000
_cell.angle_alpha   90.00
_cell.angle_beta   90.00
_cell.angle_gamma   90.00
#
_symmetry.space_group_name_H-M   'P 1'
#
loop_
_entity.id
_entity.type
_entity.pdbx_description
1 polymer ?
#
loop_
_entity_poly.entity_id
_entity_poly.type
_entity_poly.pdbx_seq_one_letter_code
_entity_poly.pdbx_strand_id
1 'polypeptide(L)'
;MKLMSDGYAKHGEAFTVPVAHKRITFLIGPDVAPHFFKATDDEMSQSEVYSFNVPTFGPGVVYDVDQKTRTEQFRWFTEALKKDRLRAYVPQFVAEAEQYFAQWGNEGVVDFAQEFAKLVTLTAARTLLGREVREQLFEQVTDLMHDLDAGMLPVSVMFPYLPIPAHFARDKARKQLRDIFGKVIQARRASGRREEDVLQQFIDARYQNVNNGRASNEDEITGLLIATLFAGQHTSSITT
;
A
#
# COMPACT_ATOMS: atom_id res chain seq x y z
N MET A 1 -9.52 -15.47 -17.03
CA MET A 1 -10.54 -14.89 -17.93
C MET A 1 -11.67 -15.85 -18.33
N LYS A 2 -11.39 -17.14 -18.58
CA LYS A 2 -12.40 -18.10 -19.07
C LYS A 2 -13.68 -18.24 -18.22
N LEU A 3 -13.56 -18.27 -16.88
CA LEU A 3 -14.73 -18.33 -15.99
C LEU A 3 -15.68 -17.14 -16.19
N MET A 4 -15.14 -15.93 -16.31
CA MET A 4 -15.93 -14.71 -16.47
C MET A 4 -16.56 -14.63 -17.86
N SER A 5 -15.81 -14.97 -18.91
CA SER A 5 -16.35 -14.97 -20.28
C SER A 5 -17.46 -16.01 -20.46
N ASP A 6 -17.27 -17.23 -19.96
CA ASP A 6 -18.24 -18.32 -20.11
C ASP A 6 -19.47 -18.07 -19.24
N GLY A 7 -19.26 -17.54 -18.02
CA GLY A 7 -20.34 -17.14 -17.11
C GLY A 7 -21.19 -16.03 -17.70
N TYR A 8 -20.56 -14.98 -18.25
CA TYR A 8 -21.26 -13.89 -18.93
C TYR A 8 -22.04 -14.39 -20.15
N ALA A 9 -21.42 -15.19 -21.01
CA ALA A 9 -22.07 -15.73 -22.20
C ALA A 9 -23.30 -16.59 -21.89
N LYS A 10 -23.29 -17.30 -20.75
CA LYS A 10 -24.36 -18.23 -20.36
C LYS A 10 -25.43 -17.59 -19.48
N HIS A 11 -25.07 -16.64 -18.62
CA HIS A 11 -25.93 -16.13 -17.55
C HIS A 11 -26.16 -14.61 -17.61
N GLY A 12 -25.50 -13.92 -18.55
CA GLY A 12 -25.60 -12.48 -18.71
C GLY A 12 -24.75 -11.70 -17.71
N GLU A 13 -25.15 -10.46 -17.46
CA GLU A 13 -24.35 -9.46 -16.75
C GLU A 13 -24.17 -9.71 -15.26
N ALA A 14 -25.06 -10.50 -14.64
CA ALA A 14 -24.99 -10.84 -13.22
C ALA A 14 -25.15 -12.35 -13.00
N PHE A 15 -24.17 -12.99 -12.38
CA PHE A 15 -24.22 -14.42 -12.06
C PHE A 15 -23.41 -14.76 -10.83
N THR A 16 -23.78 -15.85 -10.15
CA THR A 16 -23.11 -16.30 -8.92
C THR A 16 -22.43 -17.63 -9.11
N VAL A 17 -21.18 -17.73 -8.66
CA VAL A 17 -20.40 -18.97 -8.59
C VAL A 17 -20.19 -19.35 -7.12
N PRO A 18 -20.58 -20.56 -6.68
CA PRO A 18 -20.23 -21.04 -5.36
C PRO A 18 -18.75 -21.43 -5.30
N VAL A 19 -18.01 -20.90 -4.32
CA VAL A 19 -16.59 -21.20 -4.08
C VAL A 19 -16.41 -21.57 -2.61
N ALA A 20 -16.18 -22.86 -2.36
CA ALA A 20 -16.19 -23.44 -1.01
C ALA A 20 -17.47 -23.06 -0.24
N HIS A 21 -17.36 -22.33 0.88
CA HIS A 21 -18.50 -21.87 1.67
C HIS A 21 -19.00 -20.47 1.28
N LYS A 22 -18.35 -19.79 0.32
CA LYS A 22 -18.71 -18.44 -0.11
C LYS A 22 -19.44 -18.46 -1.46
N ARG A 23 -20.29 -17.47 -1.67
CA ARG A 23 -20.98 -17.22 -2.95
C ARG A 23 -20.38 -15.97 -3.57
N ILE A 24 -19.72 -16.11 -4.72
CA ILE A 24 -19.09 -14.99 -5.42
C ILE A 24 -20.01 -14.58 -6.56
N THR A 25 -20.58 -13.37 -6.47
CA THR A 25 -21.43 -12.79 -7.52
C THR A 25 -20.62 -11.84 -8.38
N PHE A 26 -20.61 -12.11 -9.68
CA PHE A 26 -19.98 -11.25 -10.69
C PHE A 26 -21.01 -10.26 -11.23
N LEU A 27 -20.61 -9.00 -11.38
CA LEU A 27 -21.38 -7.93 -11.99
C LEU A 27 -20.53 -7.35 -13.13
N ILE A 28 -20.88 -7.63 -14.37
CA ILE A 28 -20.09 -7.33 -15.57
C ILE A 28 -20.95 -6.52 -16.54
N GLY A 29 -20.60 -5.25 -16.74
CA GLY A 29 -21.30 -4.35 -17.68
C GLY A 29 -21.73 -3.04 -17.03
N PRO A 30 -22.02 -2.01 -17.83
CA PRO A 30 -22.35 -0.66 -17.34
C PRO A 30 -23.69 -0.59 -16.60
N ASP A 31 -24.63 -1.51 -16.86
CA ASP A 31 -25.95 -1.50 -16.24
C ASP A 31 -25.90 -2.08 -14.81
N VAL A 32 -25.03 -3.08 -14.58
CA VAL A 32 -24.89 -3.74 -13.28
C VAL A 32 -23.75 -3.19 -12.41
N ALA A 33 -22.70 -2.62 -13.01
CA ALA A 33 -21.56 -2.07 -12.30
C ALA A 33 -21.93 -0.98 -11.26
N PRO A 34 -22.92 -0.09 -11.50
CA PRO A 34 -23.35 0.89 -10.50
C PRO A 34 -23.82 0.28 -9.19
N HIS A 35 -24.38 -0.94 -9.20
CA HIS A 35 -24.76 -1.64 -7.95
C HIS A 35 -23.56 -1.97 -7.07
N PHE A 36 -22.38 -2.16 -7.66
CA PHE A 36 -21.14 -2.40 -6.92
C PHE A 36 -20.49 -1.06 -6.50
N PHE A 37 -20.31 -0.14 -7.45
CA PHE A 37 -19.56 1.10 -7.21
C PHE A 37 -20.31 2.18 -6.44
N LYS A 38 -21.65 2.15 -6.44
CA LYS A 38 -22.48 3.10 -5.68
C LYS A 38 -23.02 2.51 -4.38
N ALA A 39 -22.75 1.22 -4.11
CA ALA A 39 -23.12 0.63 -2.83
C ALA A 39 -22.44 1.40 -1.70
N THR A 40 -23.20 1.62 -0.64
CA THR A 40 -22.67 2.21 0.59
C THR A 40 -21.89 1.16 1.37
N ASP A 41 -21.01 1.61 2.28
CA ASP A 41 -20.25 0.70 3.14
C ASP A 41 -21.15 -0.12 4.09
N ASP A 42 -22.39 0.33 4.34
CA ASP A 42 -23.42 -0.40 5.09
C ASP A 42 -24.02 -1.56 4.27
N GLU A 43 -24.03 -1.44 2.93
CA GLU A 43 -24.52 -2.46 2.01
C GLU A 43 -23.42 -3.45 1.59
N MET A 44 -22.18 -2.97 1.45
CA MET A 44 -21.03 -3.78 1.03
C MET A 44 -19.78 -3.51 1.86
N SER A 45 -19.25 -4.55 2.51
CA SER A 45 -18.05 -4.45 3.35
C SER A 45 -16.79 -4.83 2.59
N GLN A 46 -15.85 -3.89 2.48
CA GLN A 46 -14.48 -4.20 2.05
C GLN A 46 -13.68 -4.95 3.11
N SER A 47 -14.01 -4.75 4.40
CA SER A 47 -13.26 -5.34 5.52
C SER A 47 -13.28 -6.86 5.47
N GLU A 48 -14.43 -7.46 5.15
CA GLU A 48 -14.54 -8.92 5.10
C GLU A 48 -13.59 -9.53 4.05
N VAL A 49 -13.48 -8.88 2.89
CA VAL A 49 -12.69 -9.37 1.76
C VAL A 49 -11.20 -9.11 1.95
N TYR A 50 -10.83 -7.99 2.57
CA TYR A 50 -9.45 -7.55 2.71
C TYR A 50 -8.83 -7.76 4.09
N SER A 51 -9.57 -8.35 5.05
CA SER A 51 -9.09 -8.66 6.41
C SER A 51 -7.83 -9.53 6.44
N PHE A 52 -7.55 -10.29 5.37
CA PHE A 52 -6.31 -11.07 5.25
C PHE A 52 -5.05 -10.20 5.19
N ASN A 53 -5.17 -8.89 4.92
CA ASN A 53 -4.07 -7.94 4.94
C ASN A 53 -3.71 -7.44 6.35
N VAL A 54 -4.57 -7.66 7.35
CA VAL A 54 -4.38 -7.17 8.72
C VAL A 54 -3.06 -7.64 9.35
N PRO A 55 -2.61 -8.90 9.21
CA PRO A 55 -1.30 -9.30 9.73
C PRO A 55 -0.12 -8.59 9.04
N THR A 56 -0.27 -8.24 7.75
CA THR A 56 0.75 -7.57 6.95
C THR A 56 0.86 -6.08 7.34
N PHE A 57 -0.28 -5.37 7.34
CA PHE A 57 -0.30 -3.94 7.64
C PHE A 57 -0.18 -3.68 9.14
N GLY A 58 -0.87 -4.49 9.93
CA GLY A 58 -0.92 -4.41 11.38
C GLY A 58 -2.28 -4.04 11.94
N PRO A 59 -2.44 -4.23 13.26
CA PRO A 59 -3.67 -3.86 13.94
C PRO A 59 -3.90 -2.35 13.92
N GLY A 60 -5.16 -1.93 13.90
CA GLY A 60 -5.55 -0.52 13.90
C GLY A 60 -5.34 0.19 12.55
N VAL A 61 -5.11 -0.54 11.46
CA VAL A 61 -4.78 0.01 10.15
C VAL A 61 -5.72 -0.49 9.07
N VAL A 62 -6.28 0.44 8.31
CA VAL A 62 -7.17 0.26 7.15
C VAL A 62 -8.28 -0.75 7.42
N TYR A 63 -8.03 -2.04 7.14
CA TYR A 63 -9.03 -3.09 7.21
C TYR A 63 -9.33 -3.58 8.64
N ASP A 64 -8.50 -3.22 9.63
CA ASP A 64 -8.69 -3.59 11.05
C ASP A 64 -9.42 -2.52 11.89
N VAL A 65 -9.92 -1.45 11.28
CA VAL A 65 -10.65 -0.38 11.98
C VAL A 65 -12.05 -0.18 11.42
N ASP A 66 -12.89 0.48 12.22
CA ASP A 66 -14.22 0.90 11.80
C ASP A 66 -14.16 1.89 10.62
N GLN A 67 -15.27 2.02 9.91
CA GLN A 67 -15.37 2.83 8.70
C GLN A 67 -14.95 4.29 8.94
N LYS A 68 -15.39 4.93 10.04
CA LYS A 68 -15.08 6.34 10.29
C LYS A 68 -13.58 6.54 10.50
N THR A 69 -12.95 5.64 11.26
CA THR A 69 -11.50 5.64 11.45
C THR A 69 -10.76 5.38 10.14
N ARG A 70 -11.24 4.43 9.32
CA ARG A 70 -10.67 4.14 8.00
C ARG A 70 -10.75 5.34 7.04
N THR A 71 -11.89 6.04 7.00
CA THR A 71 -12.07 7.24 6.17
C THR A 71 -11.06 8.32 6.55
N GLU A 72 -10.78 8.49 7.84
CA GLU A 72 -9.73 9.41 8.29
C GLU A 72 -8.33 8.98 7.86
N GLN A 73 -8.01 7.69 7.94
CA GLN A 73 -6.74 7.18 7.43
C GLN A 73 -6.61 7.42 5.91
N PHE A 74 -7.64 7.12 5.12
CA PHE A 74 -7.68 7.42 3.67
C PHE A 74 -7.60 8.91 3.35
N ARG A 75 -8.17 9.78 4.20
CA ARG A 75 -8.02 11.23 4.05
C ARG A 75 -6.55 11.62 4.12
N TRP A 76 -5.75 11.05 5.02
CA TRP A 76 -4.32 11.34 5.13
C TRP A 76 -3.55 10.94 3.86
N PHE A 77 -3.85 9.77 3.28
CA PHE A 77 -3.29 9.37 1.98
C PHE A 77 -3.66 10.38 0.88
N THR A 78 -4.94 10.74 0.81
CA THR A 78 -5.45 11.65 -0.22
C THR A 78 -4.80 13.04 -0.08
N GLU A 79 -4.61 13.52 1.14
CA GLU A 79 -3.93 14.77 1.44
C GLU A 79 -2.46 14.77 1.00
N ALA A 80 -1.77 13.65 1.20
CA ALA A 80 -0.39 13.46 0.76
C ALA A 80 -0.24 13.43 -0.77
N LEU A 81 -1.30 13.04 -1.49
CA LEU A 81 -1.33 12.95 -2.96
C LEU A 81 -2.05 14.12 -3.64
N LYS A 82 -2.35 15.21 -2.91
CA LYS A 82 -2.95 16.43 -3.50
C LYS A 82 -1.99 17.11 -4.47
N LYS A 83 -2.57 17.84 -5.42
CA LYS A 83 -1.85 18.60 -6.46
C LYS A 83 -0.64 19.40 -5.95
N ASP A 84 -0.79 20.11 -4.84
CA ASP A 84 0.30 20.94 -4.31
C ASP A 84 1.43 20.10 -3.70
N ARG A 85 1.12 18.94 -3.11
CA ARG A 85 2.13 17.97 -2.66
C ARG A 85 2.84 17.30 -3.83
N LEU A 86 2.09 16.87 -4.85
CA LEU A 86 2.67 16.29 -6.06
C LEU A 86 3.65 17.25 -6.74
N ARG A 87 3.35 18.56 -6.78
CA ARG A 87 4.29 19.58 -7.28
C ARG A 87 5.58 19.63 -6.45
N ALA A 88 5.50 19.48 -5.13
CA ALA A 88 6.67 19.42 -4.26
C ALA A 88 7.50 18.14 -4.43
N TYR A 89 6.89 17.06 -4.95
CA TYR A 89 7.56 15.80 -5.25
C TYR A 89 8.32 15.83 -6.58
N VAL A 90 7.89 16.63 -7.56
CA VAL A 90 8.52 16.69 -8.90
C VAL A 90 10.04 16.94 -8.85
N PRO A 91 10.57 17.91 -8.09
CA PRO A 91 12.02 18.10 -8.00
C PRO A 91 12.75 16.87 -7.46
N GLN A 92 12.12 16.11 -6.56
CA GLN A 92 12.69 14.88 -6.01
C GLN A 92 12.71 13.77 -7.08
N PHE A 93 11.66 13.68 -7.90
CA PHE A 93 11.63 12.74 -9.03
C PHE A 93 12.70 13.03 -10.07
N VAL A 94 12.91 14.31 -10.40
CA VAL A 94 13.97 14.74 -11.33
C VAL A 94 15.34 14.38 -10.77
N ALA A 95 15.61 14.70 -9.49
CA ALA A 95 16.89 14.41 -8.87
C ALA A 95 17.20 12.89 -8.84
N GLU A 96 16.22 12.04 -8.53
CA GLU A 96 16.37 10.59 -8.57
C GLU A 96 16.64 10.07 -9.99
N ALA A 97 15.93 10.60 -11.00
CA ALA A 97 16.16 10.23 -12.39
C ALA A 97 17.54 10.66 -12.89
N GLU A 98 17.95 11.89 -12.60
CA GLU A 98 19.28 12.40 -12.94
C GLU A 98 20.39 11.55 -12.28
N GLN A 99 20.24 11.22 -10.99
CA GLN A 99 21.20 10.37 -10.28
C GLN A 99 21.23 8.93 -10.81
N TYR A 100 20.08 8.40 -11.22
CA TYR A 100 19.98 7.06 -11.80
C TYR A 100 20.70 6.98 -13.15
N PHE A 101 20.36 7.90 -14.07
CA PHE A 101 20.93 7.90 -15.42
C PHE A 101 22.38 8.43 -15.46
N ALA A 102 22.84 9.18 -14.46
CA ALA A 102 24.25 9.57 -14.35
C ALA A 102 25.20 8.37 -14.20
N GLN A 103 24.68 7.19 -13.83
CA GLN A 103 25.46 5.95 -13.71
C GLN A 103 25.60 5.23 -15.06
N TRP A 104 24.86 5.65 -16.08
CA TRP A 104 24.92 5.06 -17.41
C TRP A 104 26.14 5.54 -18.19
N GLY A 105 26.65 4.68 -19.07
CA GLY A 105 27.63 5.07 -20.08
C GLY A 105 27.00 5.82 -21.25
N ASN A 106 27.82 6.20 -22.23
CA ASN A 106 27.34 6.94 -23.41
C ASN A 106 26.40 6.11 -24.32
N GLU A 107 26.53 4.78 -24.32
CA GLU A 107 25.73 3.85 -25.13
C GLU A 107 25.58 2.48 -24.44
N GLY A 108 24.51 1.76 -24.75
CA GLY A 108 24.24 0.42 -24.20
C GLY A 108 22.85 -0.12 -24.55
N VAL A 109 22.60 -1.38 -24.18
CA VAL A 109 21.30 -2.04 -24.29
C VAL A 109 20.86 -2.47 -22.89
N VAL A 110 19.65 -2.10 -22.52
CA VAL A 110 19.05 -2.45 -21.23
C VAL A 110 17.66 -3.04 -21.42
N ASP A 111 17.19 -3.79 -20.42
CA ASP A 111 15.78 -4.09 -20.31
C ASP A 111 15.05 -2.87 -19.75
N PHE A 112 14.31 -2.17 -20.60
CA PHE A 112 13.62 -0.94 -20.22
C PHE A 112 12.60 -1.16 -19.09
N ALA A 113 11.87 -2.28 -19.11
CA ALA A 113 10.86 -2.55 -18.09
C ALA A 113 11.52 -2.74 -16.72
N GLN A 114 12.63 -3.49 -16.68
CA GLN A 114 13.39 -3.69 -15.45
C GLN A 114 13.99 -2.38 -14.92
N GLU A 115 14.64 -1.60 -15.79
CA GLU A 115 15.30 -0.35 -15.39
C GLU A 115 14.28 0.72 -14.97
N PHE A 116 13.15 0.82 -15.66
CA PHE A 116 12.09 1.75 -15.31
C PHE A 116 11.42 1.38 -13.98
N ALA A 117 11.16 0.10 -13.74
CA ALA A 117 10.62 -0.37 -12.47
C ALA A 117 11.54 -0.03 -11.28
N LYS A 118 12.88 -0.14 -11.47
CA LYS A 118 13.86 0.30 -10.46
C LYS A 118 13.76 1.79 -10.20
N LEU A 119 13.76 2.62 -11.24
CA LEU A 119 13.64 4.08 -11.12
C LEU A 119 12.34 4.50 -10.42
N VAL A 120 11.20 3.90 -10.78
CA VAL A 120 9.91 4.14 -10.13
C VAL A 120 9.96 3.77 -8.65
N THR A 121 10.61 2.66 -8.29
CA THR A 121 10.74 2.25 -6.89
C THR A 121 11.60 3.25 -6.09
N LEU A 122 12.69 3.75 -6.67
CA LEU A 122 13.56 4.73 -6.03
C LEU A 122 12.85 6.08 -5.80
N THR A 123 12.15 6.56 -6.82
CA THR A 123 11.33 7.79 -6.73
C THR A 123 10.20 7.65 -5.71
N ALA A 124 9.52 6.50 -5.66
CA ALA A 124 8.49 6.21 -4.68
C ALA A 124 9.07 6.15 -3.25
N ALA A 125 10.22 5.50 -3.05
CA ALA A 125 10.86 5.46 -1.73
C ALA A 125 11.24 6.86 -1.23
N ARG A 126 11.74 7.72 -2.12
CA ARG A 126 12.12 9.10 -1.77
C ARG A 126 10.92 9.91 -1.26
N THR A 127 9.78 9.85 -1.95
CA THR A 127 8.62 10.71 -1.65
C THR A 127 7.62 10.09 -0.70
N LEU A 128 7.54 8.75 -0.62
CA LEU A 128 6.63 8.04 0.28
C LEU A 128 7.28 7.76 1.64
N LEU A 129 8.48 7.19 1.65
CA LEU A 129 9.17 6.74 2.87
C LEU A 129 10.09 7.80 3.45
N GLY A 130 10.44 8.80 2.65
CA GLY A 130 11.30 9.88 3.02
C GLY A 130 12.77 9.61 2.77
N ARG A 131 13.54 10.69 2.87
CA ARG A 131 14.96 10.73 2.54
C ARG A 131 15.82 9.73 3.32
N GLU A 132 15.61 9.61 4.62
CA GLU A 132 16.42 8.76 5.51
C GLU A 132 16.33 7.30 5.09
N VAL A 133 15.11 6.86 4.76
CA VAL A 133 14.87 5.49 4.29
C VAL A 133 15.52 5.29 2.93
N ARG A 134 15.31 6.21 1.99
CA ARG A 134 15.87 6.14 0.63
C ARG A 134 17.40 6.14 0.60
N GLU A 135 18.06 6.94 1.45
CA GLU A 135 19.52 7.12 1.43
C GLU A 135 20.27 6.03 2.22
N GLN A 136 19.69 5.50 3.30
CA GLN A 136 20.43 4.68 4.26
C GLN A 136 19.88 3.27 4.46
N LEU A 137 18.59 3.05 4.15
CA LEU A 137 17.86 1.85 4.57
C LEU A 137 17.08 1.20 3.42
N PHE A 138 17.26 1.69 2.18
CA PHE A 138 16.41 1.33 1.05
C PHE A 138 16.48 -0.16 0.72
N GLU A 139 17.68 -0.74 0.65
CA GLU A 139 17.87 -2.17 0.39
C GLU A 139 17.22 -3.01 1.49
N GLN A 140 17.50 -2.67 2.75
CA GLN A 140 16.92 -3.37 3.91
C GLN A 140 15.39 -3.31 3.93
N VAL A 141 14.79 -2.15 3.65
CA VAL A 141 13.33 -2.01 3.57
C VAL A 141 12.77 -2.79 2.39
N THR A 142 13.46 -2.82 1.26
CA THR A 142 13.05 -3.59 0.08
C THR A 142 13.01 -5.09 0.37
N ASP A 143 14.04 -5.63 1.01
CA ASP A 143 14.08 -7.05 1.41
C ASP A 143 12.94 -7.40 2.37
N LEU A 144 12.67 -6.52 3.35
CA LEU A 144 11.58 -6.73 4.30
C LEU A 144 10.20 -6.63 3.63
N MET A 145 10.02 -5.77 2.64
CA MET A 145 8.79 -5.72 1.85
C MET A 145 8.62 -7.00 1.02
N HIS A 146 9.70 -7.57 0.48
CA HIS A 146 9.64 -8.86 -0.21
C HIS A 146 9.21 -10.00 0.72
N ASP A 147 9.72 -10.02 1.96
CA ASP A 147 9.29 -10.99 2.97
C ASP A 147 7.80 -10.82 3.35
N LEU A 148 7.28 -9.59 3.33
CA LEU A 148 5.85 -9.34 3.52
C LEU A 148 5.02 -9.90 2.35
N ASP A 149 5.42 -9.62 1.11
CA ASP A 149 4.77 -10.11 -0.12
C ASP A 149 4.75 -11.64 -0.15
N ALA A 150 5.88 -12.28 0.16
CA ALA A 150 6.02 -13.73 0.20
C ALA A 150 5.11 -14.39 1.26
N GLY A 151 4.70 -13.62 2.27
CA GLY A 151 3.73 -14.03 3.28
C GLY A 151 2.27 -14.05 2.82
N MET A 152 1.96 -13.50 1.65
CA MET A 152 0.59 -13.36 1.12
C MET A 152 0.26 -14.49 0.15
N LEU A 153 0.21 -15.72 0.68
CA LEU A 153 -0.13 -16.91 -0.09
C LEU A 153 -1.65 -17.02 -0.33
N PRO A 154 -2.11 -17.79 -1.33
CA PRO A 154 -3.54 -18.04 -1.53
C PRO A 154 -4.25 -18.59 -0.28
N VAL A 155 -3.56 -19.39 0.54
CA VAL A 155 -4.09 -19.89 1.82
C VAL A 155 -4.29 -18.78 2.85
N SER A 156 -3.53 -17.69 2.77
CA SER A 156 -3.60 -16.54 3.68
C SER A 156 -4.91 -15.78 3.57
N VAL A 157 -5.57 -15.81 2.40
CA VAL A 157 -6.91 -15.21 2.21
C VAL A 157 -7.95 -15.87 3.12
N MET A 158 -7.80 -17.18 3.37
CA MET A 158 -8.71 -17.94 4.21
C MET A 158 -8.22 -18.07 5.66
N PHE A 159 -6.91 -18.20 5.84
CA PHE A 159 -6.25 -18.46 7.13
C PHE A 159 -5.04 -17.54 7.33
N PRO A 160 -5.25 -16.22 7.53
CA PRO A 160 -4.16 -15.23 7.56
C PRO A 160 -3.17 -15.39 8.73
N TYR A 161 -3.55 -16.14 9.78
CA TYR A 161 -2.75 -16.40 10.98
C TYR A 161 -2.28 -17.85 11.10
N LEU A 162 -2.30 -18.63 10.01
CA LEU A 162 -1.85 -20.03 10.03
C LEU A 162 -0.36 -20.10 10.47
N PRO A 163 0.05 -21.01 11.37
CA PRO A 163 1.43 -21.08 11.86
C PRO A 163 2.36 -21.76 10.84
N ILE A 164 2.59 -21.10 9.70
CA ILE A 164 3.47 -21.57 8.62
C ILE A 164 4.72 -20.69 8.51
N PRO A 165 5.84 -21.22 7.97
CA PRO A 165 7.08 -20.46 7.81
C PRO A 165 6.90 -19.10 7.12
N ALA A 166 6.06 -19.03 6.08
CA ALA A 166 5.79 -17.78 5.35
C ALA A 166 5.13 -16.70 6.22
N HIS A 167 4.16 -17.07 7.07
CA HIS A 167 3.52 -16.10 7.98
C HIS A 167 4.46 -15.67 9.10
N PHE A 168 5.30 -16.56 9.62
CA PHE A 168 6.31 -16.18 10.61
C PHE A 168 7.36 -15.22 10.04
N ALA A 169 7.79 -15.45 8.79
CA ALA A 169 8.70 -14.54 8.08
C ALA A 169 8.06 -13.16 7.89
N ARG A 170 6.81 -13.11 7.40
CA ARG A 170 6.02 -11.87 7.28
C ARG A 170 5.91 -11.12 8.60
N ASP A 171 5.52 -11.79 9.69
CA ASP A 171 5.30 -11.14 10.98
C ASP A 171 6.63 -10.60 11.57
N LYS A 172 7.73 -11.33 11.35
CA LYS A 172 9.08 -10.88 11.69
C LYS A 172 9.47 -9.65 10.86
N ALA A 173 9.23 -9.66 9.54
CA ALA A 173 9.55 -8.56 8.66
C ALA A 173 8.78 -7.30 9.02
N ARG A 174 7.47 -7.42 9.31
CA ARG A 174 6.64 -6.31 9.81
C ARG A 174 7.24 -5.68 11.06
N LYS A 175 7.66 -6.49 12.02
CA LYS A 175 8.28 -6.00 13.27
C LYS A 175 9.58 -5.25 13.00
N GLN A 176 10.41 -5.75 12.08
CA GLN A 176 11.66 -5.08 11.70
C GLN A 176 11.39 -3.74 10.98
N LEU A 177 10.38 -3.68 10.10
CA LEU A 177 9.95 -2.42 9.49
C LEU A 177 9.46 -1.41 10.54
N ARG A 178 8.68 -1.87 11.53
CA ARG A 178 8.25 -1.04 12.67
C ARG A 178 9.44 -0.46 13.43
N ASP A 179 10.50 -1.25 13.64
CA ASP A 179 11.69 -0.77 14.34
C ASP A 179 12.50 0.23 13.49
N ILE A 180 12.56 0.03 12.17
CA ILE A 180 13.21 0.97 11.24
C ILE A 180 12.45 2.29 11.19
N PHE A 181 11.16 2.26 10.86
CA PHE A 181 10.35 3.47 10.76
C PHE A 181 10.20 4.17 12.10
N GLY A 182 10.07 3.42 13.21
CA GLY A 182 10.05 3.98 14.55
C GLY A 182 11.27 4.85 14.86
N LYS A 183 12.48 4.41 14.50
CA LYS A 183 13.71 5.22 14.66
C LYS A 183 13.66 6.51 13.84
N VAL A 184 13.20 6.45 12.59
CA VAL A 184 13.08 7.64 11.72
C VAL A 184 12.05 8.61 12.28
N ILE A 185 10.87 8.12 12.67
CA ILE A 185 9.79 8.91 13.27
C ILE A 185 10.27 9.62 14.54
N GLN A 186 10.94 8.91 15.44
CA GLN A 186 11.47 9.46 16.68
C GLN A 186 12.54 10.52 16.42
N ALA A 187 13.46 10.27 15.49
CA ALA A 187 14.50 11.23 15.11
C ALA A 187 13.90 12.53 14.52
N ARG A 188 12.87 12.42 13.67
CA ARG A 188 12.15 13.60 13.14
C ARG A 188 11.45 14.37 14.24
N ARG A 189 10.70 13.69 15.12
CA ARG A 189 10.02 14.31 16.27
C ARG A 189 10.99 15.02 17.22
N ALA A 190 12.17 14.45 17.47
CA ALA A 190 13.19 15.03 18.33
C ALA A 190 13.90 16.24 17.68
N SER A 191 14.16 16.18 16.37
CA SER A 191 14.86 17.27 15.66
C SER A 191 13.97 18.47 15.34
N GLY A 192 12.64 18.30 15.31
CA GLY A 192 11.70 19.32 14.86
C GLY A 192 11.76 19.64 13.36
N ARG A 193 12.60 18.91 12.60
CA ARG A 193 12.66 19.04 11.14
C ARG A 193 11.41 18.43 10.52
N ARG A 194 10.90 19.11 9.49
CA ARG A 194 9.77 18.66 8.69
C ARG A 194 10.24 18.46 7.26
N GLU A 195 9.92 17.30 6.70
CA GLU A 195 10.25 16.93 5.34
C GLU A 195 9.00 16.96 4.45
N GLU A 196 9.20 17.14 3.15
CA GLU A 196 8.12 17.12 2.16
C GLU A 196 7.95 15.70 1.59
N ASP A 197 7.40 14.80 2.41
CA ASP A 197 7.12 13.40 2.08
C ASP A 197 5.84 12.87 2.77
N VAL A 198 5.36 11.70 2.34
CA VAL A 198 4.15 11.07 2.90
C VAL A 198 4.35 10.65 4.35
N LEU A 199 5.54 10.18 4.72
CA LEU A 199 5.89 9.87 6.11
C LEU A 199 5.64 11.08 7.02
N GLN A 200 6.05 12.28 6.63
CA GLN A 200 5.79 13.49 7.40
C GLN A 200 4.29 13.78 7.51
N GLN A 201 3.50 13.58 6.45
CA GLN A 201 2.05 13.74 6.53
C GLN A 201 1.45 12.78 7.56
N PHE A 202 1.90 11.53 7.61
CA PHE A 202 1.44 10.56 8.60
C PHE A 202 1.91 10.87 10.02
N ILE A 203 3.12 11.41 10.21
CA ILE A 203 3.61 11.88 11.51
C ILE A 203 2.75 13.03 12.04
N ASP A 204 2.36 13.96 11.16
CA ASP A 204 1.59 15.16 11.51
C ASP A 204 0.08 14.88 11.61
N ALA A 205 -0.36 13.71 11.14
CA ALA A 205 -1.76 13.33 11.05
C ALA A 205 -2.42 13.17 12.43
N ARG A 206 -3.66 13.64 12.51
CA ARG A 206 -4.55 13.51 13.67
C ARG A 206 -5.92 13.08 13.22
N TYR A 207 -6.54 12.22 14.04
CA TYR A 207 -7.95 11.91 13.91
C TYR A 207 -8.76 13.15 14.31
N GLN A 208 -9.58 13.68 13.41
CA GLN A 208 -10.33 14.92 13.61
C GLN A 208 -11.71 14.69 14.23
N ASN A 209 -12.37 13.61 13.80
CA ASN A 209 -13.77 13.30 14.11
C ASN A 209 -13.93 11.98 14.87
N VAL A 210 -12.84 11.22 15.04
CA VAL A 210 -12.77 10.00 15.85
C VAL A 210 -11.61 10.06 16.84
N ASN A 211 -11.55 9.09 17.77
CA ASN A 211 -10.42 8.88 18.67
C ASN A 211 -9.95 10.14 19.45
N ASN A 212 -10.88 11.03 19.79
CA ASN A 212 -10.64 12.23 20.60
C ASN A 212 -9.48 13.14 20.13
N GLY A 213 -9.28 13.33 18.82
CA GLY A 213 -8.23 14.25 18.37
C GLY A 213 -6.81 13.67 18.40
N ARG A 214 -6.64 12.39 18.75
CA ARG A 214 -5.33 11.77 18.97
C ARG A 214 -4.50 11.79 17.68
N ALA A 215 -3.20 12.03 17.83
CA ALA A 215 -2.23 11.83 16.75
C ALA A 215 -2.04 10.35 16.43
N SER A 216 -1.66 10.04 15.19
CA SER A 216 -1.25 8.71 14.79
C SER A 216 -0.08 8.20 15.65
N ASN A 217 -0.11 6.92 16.02
CA ASN A 217 0.98 6.26 16.72
C ASN A 217 1.95 5.60 15.73
N GLU A 218 3.10 5.14 16.22
CA GLU A 218 4.16 4.56 15.36
C GLU A 218 3.71 3.30 14.62
N ASP A 219 2.87 2.46 15.24
CA ASP A 219 2.35 1.24 14.62
C ASP A 219 1.34 1.56 13.50
N GLU A 220 0.48 2.55 13.71
CA GLU A 220 -0.44 3.07 12.70
C GLU A 220 0.32 3.67 11.51
N ILE A 221 1.31 4.53 11.77
CA ILE A 221 2.15 5.13 10.71
C ILE A 221 2.87 4.03 9.92
N THR A 222 3.47 3.07 10.61
CA THR A 222 4.16 1.93 9.97
C THR A 222 3.22 1.16 9.05
N GLY A 223 2.03 0.78 9.54
CA GLY A 223 1.10 0.01 8.74
C GLY A 223 0.54 0.80 7.55
N LEU A 224 0.31 2.10 7.70
CA LEU A 224 -0.11 2.96 6.59
C LEU A 224 0.98 3.11 5.52
N LEU A 225 2.25 3.22 5.92
CA LEU A 225 3.38 3.20 4.98
C LEU A 225 3.46 1.88 4.21
N ILE A 226 3.36 0.75 4.91
CA ILE A 226 3.33 -0.57 4.27
C ILE A 226 2.17 -0.65 3.28
N ALA A 227 0.96 -0.25 3.68
CA ALA A 227 -0.20 -0.24 2.79
C ALA A 227 0.01 0.64 1.55
N THR A 228 0.66 1.82 1.70
CA THR A 228 1.02 2.68 0.56
C THR A 228 1.93 1.97 -0.43
N LEU A 229 2.97 1.31 0.09
CA LEU A 229 3.96 0.63 -0.74
C LEU A 229 3.34 -0.54 -1.50
N PHE A 230 2.53 -1.36 -0.82
CA PHE A 230 1.78 -2.46 -1.45
C PHE A 230 0.87 -1.96 -2.58
N ALA A 231 0.16 -0.86 -2.35
CA ALA A 231 -0.72 -0.28 -3.36
C ALA A 231 0.07 0.27 -4.55
N GLY A 232 1.22 0.92 -4.31
CA GLY A 232 2.01 1.59 -5.34
C GLY A 232 2.93 0.67 -6.14
N GLN A 233 3.62 -0.27 -5.49
CA GLN A 233 4.66 -1.09 -6.12
C GLN A 233 4.10 -2.07 -7.15
N HIS A 234 3.02 -2.80 -6.83
CA HIS A 234 2.44 -3.77 -7.77
C HIS A 234 1.70 -3.10 -8.94
N THR A 235 1.04 -1.97 -8.71
CA THR A 235 0.25 -1.32 -9.77
C THR A 235 1.12 -0.54 -10.75
N SER A 236 2.15 0.15 -10.27
CA SER A 236 3.01 0.99 -11.11
C SER A 236 4.00 0.15 -11.94
N SER A 237 4.53 -0.94 -11.38
CA SER A 237 5.48 -1.81 -12.09
C SER A 237 4.84 -2.61 -13.23
N ILE A 238 3.54 -2.95 -13.13
CA ILE A 238 2.83 -3.74 -14.15
C ILE A 238 2.26 -2.86 -15.27
N THR A 239 1.99 -1.57 -15.00
CA THR A 239 1.35 -0.66 -15.97
C THR A 239 2.35 -0.07 -16.97
N THR A 240 3.66 -0.18 -16.72
CA THR A 240 4.70 0.38 -17.59
C THR A 240 5.44 -0.70 -18.38
#